data_AF-A0A3M5WXE2-F1
#
_entry.id   AF-A0A3M5WXE2-F1
#
_cell.length_a   1.000
_cell.length_b   1.000
_cell.length_c   1.000
_cell.angle_alpha   90.00
_cell.angle_beta   90.00
_cell.angle_gamma   90.00
#
_symmetry.space_group_name_H-M   'P 1'
#
loop_
_entity.id
_entity.type
_entity.pdbx_description
1 polymer ?
#
loop_
_entity_poly.entity_id
_entity_poly.type
_entity_poly.pdbx_seq_one_letter_code
_entity_poly.pdbx_strand_id
1 'polypeptide(L)' 'RSPILSVSGQAKLDTLRTALAGDDLAEMPVRAFLNPSLEIYWCP' A
#
# COMPACT_ATOMS: atom_id res chain seq x y z
N ARG A 1 -10.80 -8.11 13.09
CA ARG A 1 -9.35 -7.78 13.16
C ARG A 1 -8.96 -7.26 11.79
N SER A 2 -8.62 -5.98 11.67
CA SER A 2 -8.28 -5.36 10.39
C SER A 2 -6.80 -5.60 10.05
N PRO A 3 -6.45 -5.74 8.76
CA PRO A 3 -5.05 -5.81 8.35
C PRO A 3 -4.36 -4.45 8.55
N ILE A 4 -3.06 -4.49 8.84
CA ILE A 4 -2.23 -3.29 9.04
C ILE A 4 -1.05 -3.35 8.07
N LEU A 5 -0.80 -2.24 7.36
CA LEU A 5 0.39 -2.01 6.55
C LEU A 5 1.24 -0.92 7.21
N SER A 6 2.44 -1.28 7.66
CA SER A 6 3.44 -0.32 8.14
C SER A 6 4.44 -0.01 7.04
N VAL A 7 4.61 1.26 6.72
CA VAL A 7 5.48 1.79 5.66
C VAL A 7 6.55 2.66 6.30
N SER A 8 7.81 2.43 5.96
CA SER A 8 8.93 3.23 6.47
C SER A 8 9.88 3.60 5.34
N GLY A 9 10.27 4.88 5.29
CA GLY A 9 11.13 5.41 4.24
C GLY A 9 10.36 5.90 3.01
N GLN A 10 10.93 6.89 2.34
CA GLN A 10 10.33 7.58 1.19
C GLN A 10 10.05 6.65 0.01
N ALA A 11 10.99 5.76 -0.33
CA ALA A 11 10.86 4.87 -1.47
C ALA A 11 9.62 3.95 -1.38
N LYS A 12 9.29 3.45 -0.19
CA LYS A 12 8.10 2.60 0.00
C LYS A 12 6.81 3.41 -0.02
N LEU A 13 6.84 4.65 0.47
CA LEU A 13 5.70 5.56 0.37
C LEU A 13 5.38 5.88 -1.09
N ASP A 14 6.41 6.10 -1.91
CA ASP A 14 6.22 6.36 -3.34
C ASP A 14 5.67 5.14 -4.07
N THR A 15 6.18 3.94 -3.78
CA THR A 15 5.60 2.68 -4.29
C THR A 15 4.13 2.51 -3.86
N LEU A 16 3.78 2.82 -2.61
CA LEU A 16 2.40 2.75 -2.14
C LEU A 16 1.50 3.75 -2.89
N ARG A 17 1.98 4.97 -3.15
CA ARG A 17 1.26 5.97 -3.94
C ARG A 17 1.01 5.49 -5.37
N THR A 18 2.01 4.89 -6.02
CA THR A 18 1.86 4.28 -7.35
C THR A 18 0.87 3.12 -7.32
N ALA A 19 0.89 2.29 -6.26
CA ALA A 19 -0.05 1.20 -6.11
C ALA A 19 -1.50 1.69 -5.99
N LEU A 20 -1.73 2.77 -5.23
CA LEU A 20 -3.06 3.38 -5.05
C LEU A 20 -3.62 4.05 -6.32
N ALA A 21 -2.77 4.42 -7.27
CA ALA A 21 -3.17 5.12 -8.50
C ALA A 21 -3.56 4.19 -9.65
N GLY A 22 -3.35 2.87 -9.52
CA GLY A 22 -3.66 1.89 -10.56
C GLY A 22 -4.32 0.64 -9.99
N ASP A 23 -4.80 -0.24 -10.88
CA ASP A 23 -5.64 -1.38 -10.56
C ASP A 23 -5.09 -2.73 -11.07
N ASP A 24 -4.07 -2.73 -11.93
CA ASP A 24 -3.47 -3.95 -12.45
C ASP A 24 -2.74 -4.74 -11.35
N LEU A 25 -3.34 -5.87 -10.94
CA LEU A 25 -2.77 -6.74 -9.91
C LEU A 25 -1.48 -7.47 -10.36
N ALA A 26 -1.30 -7.69 -11.67
CA ALA A 26 -0.12 -8.36 -12.20
C ALA A 26 1.11 -7.45 -12.13
N GLU A 27 0.92 -6.14 -12.31
CA GLU A 27 1.97 -5.14 -12.19
C GLU A 27 2.39 -4.92 -10.73
N MET A 28 1.43 -4.84 -9.81
CA MET A 28 1.69 -4.56 -8.39
C MET A 28 0.83 -5.44 -7.46
N PRO A 29 1.33 -6.62 -7.05
CA PRO A 29 0.57 -7.56 -6.20
C PRO A 29 0.10 -6.98 -4.86
N VAL A 30 0.76 -5.93 -4.35
CA VAL A 30 0.33 -5.22 -3.13
C VAL A 30 -1.08 -4.64 -3.26
N ARG A 31 -1.54 -4.32 -4.49
CA ARG A 31 -2.90 -3.81 -4.77
C ARG A 31 -4.00 -4.75 -4.28
N ALA A 32 -3.76 -6.07 -4.26
CA ALA A 32 -4.71 -7.06 -3.75
C ALA A 32 -5.04 -6.88 -2.25
N PHE A 33 -4.18 -6.18 -1.51
CA PHE A 33 -4.35 -5.91 -0.09
C PHE A 33 -4.89 -4.49 0.19
N LEU A 34 -4.88 -3.60 -0.81
CA LEU A 34 -5.33 -2.21 -0.69
C LEU A 34 -6.86 -2.13 -0.75
N ASN A 35 -7.51 -2.55 0.33
CA ASN A 35 -8.96 -2.47 0.50
C ASN A 35 -9.34 -1.41 1.55
N PRO A 36 -10.61 -0.97 1.60
CA PRO A 36 -11.05 0.08 2.52
C PRO A 36 -10.89 -0.23 4.02
N SER A 37 -10.69 -1.50 4.39
CA SER A 37 -10.48 -1.90 5.79
C SER A 37 -9.01 -1.94 6.21
N LEU A 38 -8.08 -1.65 5.30
CA LEU A 38 -6.64 -1.61 5.58
C LEU A 38 -6.26 -0.34 6.34
N GLU A 39 -5.59 -0.50 7.49
CA GLU A 39 -4.95 0.60 8.19
C GLU A 39 -3.51 0.77 7.73
N ILE A 40 -3.13 1.99 7.33
CA ILE A 40 -1.79 2.31 6.85
C ILE A 40 -1.10 3.25 7.85
N TYR A 41 0.05 2.82 8.37
CA TYR A 41 0.91 3.62 9.25
C TYR A 41 2.19 3.95 8.51
N TRP A 42 2.60 5.22 8.51
CA TRP A 42 3.82 5.66 7.86
C TRP A 42 4.78 6.33 8.85
N CYS A 43 6.07 6.04 8.70
CA CYS A 43 7.18 6.68 9.38
C CYS A 43 8.22 7.14 8.34
N PRO A 44 8.80 8.35 8.48
CA PRO A 44 9.84 8.82 7.58
C PRO A 44 11.07 7.90 7.51
#